data_AF-F2RWZ8-F1
#
_entry.id   AF-F2RWZ8-F1
#
_cell.length_a   1.000
_cell.length_b   1.000
_cell.length_c   1.000
_cell.angle_alpha   90.00
_cell.angle_beta   90.00
_cell.angle_gamma   90.00
#
_symmetry.space_group_name_H-M   'P 1'
#
loop_
_entity.id
_entity.type
_entity.pdbx_description
1 polymer ?
#
loop_
_entity_poly.entity_id
_entity_poly.type
_entity_poly.pdbx_seq_one_letter_code
_entity_poly.pdbx_strand_id
1 'polypeptide(L)'
;MSLLLGRAARLRCSPPFSSLLCPKPRLIGTQHSVKFSSAKASGDPRAGSESVWGLKENNPDYWEGYLSTRPVYGDKFYNSIYEYHAAHAGSSPASFSIAHDVGAGPGQVSAQLARKFSHVVVSTGEELAAKFPLASADLVVCPLMFPLMDCNAALTSFQSLLKPNGTLAIWFYSRVHFSEPEYAQTCQPLLDRIINHHYGREIQGNGPEHSAKWKPVADQIASWLDNVPFAEAEWHSVERWKWNRSWTDMGFFTQGACDFKVEPTSCVGEKEKVIEIEDRNFWRKDWDVPPASQVCIPHVSLQRHGKGCDGGDMGGVGNGDGRCSRPASLLMTCCTNSCIQKITAVTII
;
A
#
# COMPACT_ATOMS: atom_id res chain seq x y z
N MET A 1 -52.97 -21.04 44.84
CA MET A 1 -52.59 -22.18 45.71
C MET A 1 -51.20 -22.67 45.28
N SER A 2 -50.36 -22.90 46.29
CA SER A 2 -48.93 -23.32 46.39
C SER A 2 -48.26 -23.95 45.17
N LEU A 3 -47.02 -23.59 44.76
CA LEU A 3 -45.70 -23.69 45.42
C LEU A 3 -45.25 -25.12 45.80
N LEU A 4 -44.07 -25.51 45.29
CA LEU A 4 -42.91 -26.21 45.91
C LEU A 4 -42.23 -27.11 44.82
N LEU A 5 -40.95 -27.07 44.41
CA LEU A 5 -39.60 -26.86 44.99
C LEU A 5 -38.74 -28.15 44.90
N GLY A 6 -37.50 -28.01 44.40
CA GLY A 6 -36.34 -28.90 44.66
C GLY A 6 -35.96 -29.85 43.52
N ARG A 7 -34.69 -30.07 43.15
CA ARG A 7 -33.39 -29.86 43.81
C ARG A 7 -32.24 -29.88 42.78
N ALA A 8 -31.13 -29.26 43.19
CA ALA A 8 -29.83 -29.21 42.51
C ALA A 8 -28.97 -30.45 42.74
N ALA A 9 -28.01 -30.71 41.84
CA ALA A 9 -26.79 -31.46 42.11
C ALA A 9 -25.59 -30.80 41.37
N ARG A 10 -24.53 -30.49 42.14
CA ARG A 10 -23.18 -30.14 41.68
C ARG A 10 -22.30 -31.40 41.67
N LEU A 11 -21.26 -31.42 40.82
CA LEU A 11 -19.88 -31.98 40.99
C LEU A 11 -19.28 -32.21 39.58
N ARG A 12 -18.31 -31.42 39.11
CA ARG A 12 -16.84 -31.46 39.28
C ARG A 12 -16.08 -32.45 38.37
N CYS A 13 -15.01 -31.90 37.76
CA CYS A 13 -13.75 -32.50 37.30
C CYS A 13 -13.62 -33.03 35.84
N SER A 14 -12.70 -32.38 35.10
CA SER A 14 -11.99 -32.74 33.86
C SER A 14 -11.06 -33.98 34.03
N PRO A 15 -10.20 -34.36 33.04
CA PRO A 15 -10.30 -34.54 31.58
C PRO A 15 -9.99 -36.03 31.19
N PRO A 16 -9.71 -36.37 29.91
CA PRO A 16 -8.29 -36.70 29.63
C PRO A 16 -7.75 -36.26 28.26
N PHE A 17 -6.43 -36.10 28.27
CA PHE A 17 -5.50 -35.98 27.15
C PHE A 17 -5.26 -37.34 26.45
N SER A 18 -5.23 -37.33 25.11
CA SER A 18 -4.25 -38.02 24.23
C SER A 18 -4.70 -37.75 22.79
N SER A 19 -4.11 -36.80 22.06
CA SER A 19 -2.88 -36.98 21.26
C SER A 19 -2.74 -38.37 20.65
N LEU A 20 -2.88 -38.48 19.32
CA LEU A 20 -1.88 -39.08 18.41
C LEU A 20 -2.37 -38.99 16.95
N LEU A 21 -1.54 -38.34 16.13
CA LEU A 21 -1.29 -38.60 14.70
C LEU A 21 -2.36 -38.21 13.66
N CYS A 22 -2.37 -36.93 13.28
CA CYS A 22 -2.65 -36.54 11.89
C CYS A 22 -1.32 -36.12 11.22
N PRO A 23 -0.91 -36.72 10.09
CA PRO A 23 0.30 -36.31 9.39
C PRO A 23 0.10 -34.93 8.75
N LYS A 24 1.00 -33.99 9.08
CA LYS A 24 1.12 -32.68 8.42
C LYS A 24 1.41 -32.88 6.92
N PRO A 25 0.78 -32.11 6.02
CA PRO A 25 1.20 -32.06 4.63
C PRO A 25 2.64 -31.53 4.56
N ARG A 26 3.54 -32.29 3.94
CA ARG A 26 4.86 -31.78 3.53
C ARG A 26 4.63 -30.78 2.40
N LEU A 27 4.67 -29.49 2.72
CA LEU A 27 4.95 -28.45 1.74
C LEU A 27 6.39 -28.66 1.26
N ILE A 28 6.53 -29.11 0.01
CA ILE A 28 7.81 -29.14 -0.69
C ILE A 28 8.20 -27.68 -0.92
N GLY A 29 9.04 -27.16 -0.03
CA GLY A 29 9.63 -25.84 -0.16
C GLY A 29 10.74 -25.87 -1.21
N THR A 30 10.42 -25.56 -2.46
CA THR A 30 11.42 -25.01 -3.38
C THR A 30 11.49 -23.51 -3.15
N GLN A 31 12.19 -23.11 -2.09
CA GLN A 31 12.68 -21.73 -1.98
C GLN A 31 13.80 -21.58 -3.02
N HIS A 32 13.45 -21.04 -4.19
CA HIS A 32 14.47 -20.42 -5.03
C HIS A 32 14.98 -19.20 -4.27
N SER A 33 16.20 -19.31 -3.72
CA SER A 33 16.93 -18.17 -3.17
C SER A 33 17.20 -17.19 -4.32
N VAL A 34 16.32 -16.19 -4.47
CA VAL A 34 16.55 -15.07 -5.37
C VAL A 34 17.64 -14.21 -4.71
N LYS A 35 18.83 -14.18 -5.33
CA LYS A 35 19.91 -13.29 -4.90
C LYS A 35 19.56 -11.86 -5.31
N PHE A 36 19.13 -11.04 -4.36
CA PHE A 36 19.01 -9.60 -4.54
C PHE A 36 20.42 -8.98 -4.55
N SER A 37 20.87 -8.48 -5.69
CA SER A 37 22.06 -7.64 -5.79
C SER A 37 21.64 -6.18 -5.64
N SER A 38 21.77 -5.63 -4.44
CA SER A 38 21.68 -4.18 -4.26
C SER A 38 22.99 -3.57 -4.71
N ALA A 39 22.99 -2.81 -5.82
CA ALA A 39 24.06 -1.85 -6.04
C ALA A 39 23.99 -0.84 -4.88
N LYS A 40 25.08 -0.71 -4.10
CA LYS A 40 25.19 0.37 -3.11
C LYS A 40 25.14 1.69 -3.88
N ALA A 41 24.11 2.49 -3.63
CA ALA A 41 24.11 3.88 -4.04
C ALA A 41 25.29 4.57 -3.33
N SER A 42 26.31 4.94 -4.09
CA SER A 42 27.37 5.84 -3.63
C SER A 42 26.82 7.27 -3.66
N GLY A 43 25.91 7.58 -2.74
CA GLY A 43 25.40 8.93 -2.50
C GLY A 43 26.01 9.52 -1.23
N ASP A 44 26.36 10.79 -1.27
CA ASP A 44 26.85 11.56 -0.10
C ASP A 44 25.79 11.51 1.03
N PRO A 45 26.14 11.04 2.24
CA PRO A 45 25.22 10.98 3.38
C PRO A 45 24.74 12.36 3.87
N ARG A 46 25.20 13.47 3.28
CA ARG A 46 24.72 14.83 3.58
C ARG A 46 23.54 15.30 2.72
N ALA A 47 23.17 14.58 1.67
CA ALA A 47 21.97 14.87 0.89
C ALA A 47 20.75 14.22 1.57
N GLY A 48 20.28 14.85 2.64
CA GLY A 48 19.10 14.42 3.38
C GLY A 48 17.83 14.54 2.54
N SER A 49 17.51 13.53 1.74
CA SER A 49 16.13 13.31 1.32
C SER A 49 15.40 12.71 2.52
N GLU A 50 14.84 13.56 3.38
CA GLU A 50 13.88 13.10 4.37
C GLU A 50 12.75 12.38 3.61
N SER A 51 12.65 11.06 3.76
CA SER A 51 11.50 10.34 3.22
C SER A 51 10.24 11.01 3.77
N VAL A 52 9.21 11.21 2.96
CA VAL A 52 7.90 11.74 3.41
C VAL A 52 7.37 10.97 4.64
N TRP A 53 7.79 9.72 4.82
CA TRP A 53 7.40 8.83 5.93
C TRP A 53 8.37 8.82 7.13
N GLY A 54 9.44 9.63 7.11
CA GLY A 54 10.40 9.73 8.21
C GLY A 54 11.10 8.43 8.64
N LEU A 55 11.19 7.42 7.76
CA LEU A 55 11.83 6.14 8.10
C LEU A 55 13.36 6.32 8.16
N LYS A 56 13.89 6.47 9.37
CA LYS A 56 15.33 6.66 9.62
C LYS A 56 16.11 5.33 9.59
N GLU A 57 15.45 4.20 9.81
CA GLU A 57 16.08 2.87 9.90
C GLU A 57 15.19 1.77 9.28
N ASN A 58 15.83 0.73 8.72
CA ASN A 58 15.14 -0.44 8.20
C ASN A 58 14.60 -1.30 9.36
N ASN A 59 13.30 -1.19 9.64
CA ASN A 59 12.65 -1.91 10.72
C ASN A 59 11.81 -3.10 10.18
N PRO A 60 12.18 -4.35 10.49
CA PRO A 60 11.46 -5.53 9.99
C PRO A 60 10.01 -5.58 10.49
N ASP A 61 9.73 -5.17 11.74
CA ASP A 61 8.38 -5.16 12.31
C ASP A 61 7.49 -4.15 11.58
N TYR A 62 8.07 -3.02 11.13
CA TYR A 62 7.36 -2.05 10.30
C TYR A 62 6.95 -2.68 8.97
N TRP A 63 7.87 -3.37 8.28
CA TRP A 63 7.58 -3.99 6.99
C TRP A 63 6.61 -5.16 7.10
N GLU A 64 6.70 -5.97 8.17
CA GLU A 64 5.73 -7.02 8.44
C GLU A 64 4.33 -6.44 8.68
N GLY A 65 4.24 -5.40 9.51
CA GLY A 65 2.99 -4.66 9.73
C GLY A 65 2.46 -4.05 8.43
N TYR A 66 3.32 -3.42 7.63
CA TYR A 66 3.00 -2.89 6.31
C TYR A 66 2.40 -3.99 5.44
N LEU A 67 3.09 -5.11 5.24
CA LEU A 67 2.63 -6.21 4.40
C LEU A 67 1.32 -6.85 4.89
N SER A 68 1.14 -7.00 6.21
CA SER A 68 -0.05 -7.65 6.79
C SER A 68 -1.36 -6.93 6.47
N THR A 69 -1.30 -5.63 6.22
CA THR A 69 -2.48 -4.78 5.97
C THR A 69 -2.74 -4.51 4.49
N ARG A 70 -1.82 -4.91 3.61
CA ARG A 70 -1.87 -4.57 2.18
C ARG A 70 -2.62 -5.63 1.36
N PRO A 71 -3.27 -5.23 0.25
CA PRO A 71 -3.75 -6.19 -0.73
C PRO A 71 -2.59 -6.98 -1.31
N VAL A 72 -2.79 -8.28 -1.53
CA VAL A 72 -1.86 -9.11 -2.29
C VAL A 72 -2.31 -9.11 -3.74
N TYR A 73 -1.43 -8.67 -4.65
CA TYR A 73 -1.69 -8.72 -6.08
C TYR A 73 -1.64 -10.16 -6.57
N GLY A 74 -2.75 -10.68 -7.08
CA GLY A 74 -2.85 -12.06 -7.57
C GLY A 74 -2.24 -12.24 -8.96
N ASP A 75 -1.93 -13.49 -9.32
CA ASP A 75 -1.33 -13.85 -10.62
C ASP A 75 -2.14 -13.32 -11.83
N LYS A 76 -3.48 -13.29 -11.72
CA LYS A 76 -4.35 -12.72 -12.77
C LYS A 76 -4.03 -11.26 -13.09
N PHE A 77 -3.70 -10.46 -12.08
CA PHE A 77 -3.35 -9.04 -12.25
C PHE A 77 -1.99 -8.86 -12.93
N TYR A 78 -0.99 -9.65 -12.52
CA TYR A 78 0.32 -9.60 -13.18
C TYR A 78 0.25 -10.12 -14.62
N ASN A 79 -0.53 -11.17 -14.86
CA ASN A 79 -0.72 -11.72 -16.19
C ASN A 79 -1.34 -10.70 -17.15
N SER A 80 -2.30 -9.87 -16.71
CA SER A 80 -2.82 -8.80 -17.59
C SER A 80 -1.75 -7.78 -17.99
N ILE A 81 -0.82 -7.44 -17.09
CA ILE A 81 0.31 -6.56 -17.41
C ILE A 81 1.26 -7.24 -18.41
N TYR A 82 1.57 -8.52 -18.21
CA TYR A 82 2.46 -9.28 -19.09
C TYR A 82 1.86 -9.54 -20.46
N GLU A 83 0.55 -9.80 -20.53
CA GLU A 83 -0.19 -9.97 -21.78
C GLU A 83 -0.24 -8.65 -22.55
N TYR A 84 -0.51 -7.53 -21.86
CA TYR A 84 -0.44 -6.21 -22.47
C TYR A 84 0.96 -5.92 -23.03
N HIS A 85 2.01 -6.14 -22.23
CA HIS A 85 3.39 -5.99 -22.69
C HIS A 85 3.70 -6.88 -23.90
N ALA A 86 3.24 -8.13 -23.89
CA ALA A 86 3.43 -9.07 -24.98
C ALA A 86 2.74 -8.64 -26.28
N ALA A 87 1.51 -8.13 -26.17
CA ALA A 87 0.71 -7.68 -27.30
C ALA A 87 1.28 -6.41 -27.97
N HIS A 88 2.07 -5.62 -27.23
CA HIS A 88 2.56 -4.32 -27.69
C HIS A 88 4.05 -4.31 -28.08
N ALA A 89 4.75 -5.44 -28.02
CA ALA A 89 6.18 -5.52 -28.37
C ALA A 89 6.51 -5.24 -29.87
N GLY A 90 5.50 -5.02 -30.70
CA GLY A 90 5.64 -4.76 -32.14
C GLY A 90 5.84 -6.05 -32.94
N SER A 91 6.74 -6.03 -33.94
CA SER A 91 6.97 -7.17 -34.83
C SER A 91 7.89 -8.27 -34.25
N SER A 92 8.48 -8.02 -33.09
CA SER A 92 9.37 -8.96 -32.39
C SER A 92 8.65 -9.59 -31.21
N PRO A 93 9.01 -10.83 -30.82
CA PRO A 93 8.54 -11.39 -29.55
C PRO A 93 8.91 -10.46 -28.39
N ALA A 94 8.00 -10.34 -27.42
CA ALA A 94 8.25 -9.53 -26.24
C ALA A 94 9.44 -10.07 -25.43
N SER A 95 10.30 -9.14 -25.02
CA SER A 95 11.47 -9.44 -24.19
C SER A 95 11.10 -9.31 -22.72
N PHE A 96 11.39 -10.34 -21.94
CA PHE A 96 11.27 -10.32 -20.47
C PHE A 96 12.66 -10.37 -19.82
N SER A 97 13.55 -9.46 -20.22
CA SER A 97 14.93 -9.43 -19.75
C SER A 97 15.06 -8.59 -18.48
N ILE A 98 14.71 -7.30 -18.54
CA ILE A 98 14.90 -6.35 -17.44
C ILE A 98 13.57 -5.68 -17.09
N ALA A 99 13.16 -5.81 -15.82
CA ALA A 99 12.08 -5.02 -15.24
C ALA A 99 12.59 -4.11 -14.12
N HIS A 100 12.06 -2.89 -14.04
CA HIS A 100 12.30 -1.96 -12.93
C HIS A 100 11.08 -1.88 -12.02
N ASP A 101 11.27 -2.08 -10.72
CA ASP A 101 10.27 -1.85 -9.67
C ASP A 101 10.58 -0.54 -8.94
N VAL A 102 9.85 0.51 -9.30
CA VAL A 102 10.02 1.86 -8.77
C VAL A 102 9.27 1.99 -7.45
N GLY A 103 10.01 2.30 -6.37
CA GLY A 103 9.40 2.42 -5.05
C GLY A 103 9.02 1.07 -4.42
N ALA A 104 9.84 0.03 -4.65
CA ALA A 104 9.55 -1.37 -4.30
C ALA A 104 9.21 -1.66 -2.82
N GLY A 105 9.50 -0.75 -1.90
CA GLY A 105 9.28 -0.94 -0.46
C GLY A 105 9.95 -2.24 0.04
N PRO A 106 9.20 -3.20 0.63
CA PRO A 106 9.74 -4.49 1.07
C PRO A 106 9.98 -5.50 -0.07
N GLY A 107 9.79 -5.11 -1.34
CA GLY A 107 10.14 -5.94 -2.51
C GLY A 107 9.07 -6.95 -2.92
N GLN A 108 7.82 -6.79 -2.48
CA GLN A 108 6.73 -7.72 -2.82
C GLN A 108 6.44 -7.80 -4.33
N VAL A 109 6.52 -6.65 -5.03
CA VAL A 109 6.30 -6.59 -6.49
C VAL A 109 7.53 -7.13 -7.22
N SER A 110 8.73 -6.74 -6.78
CA SER A 110 10.00 -7.27 -7.28
C SER A 110 10.06 -8.80 -7.25
N ALA A 111 9.62 -9.43 -6.16
CA ALA A 111 9.58 -10.87 -6.04
C ALA A 111 8.65 -11.53 -7.07
N GLN A 112 7.53 -10.88 -7.40
CA GLN A 112 6.61 -11.36 -8.44
C GLN A 112 7.20 -11.19 -9.85
N LEU A 113 7.80 -10.03 -10.14
CA LEU A 113 8.48 -9.78 -11.42
C LEU A 113 9.60 -10.79 -11.69
N ALA A 114 10.34 -11.19 -10.66
CA ALA A 114 11.45 -12.16 -10.78
C ALA A 114 11.00 -13.57 -11.21
N ARG A 115 9.69 -13.87 -11.18
CA ARG A 115 9.13 -15.12 -11.74
C ARG A 115 9.09 -15.11 -13.27
N LYS A 116 9.13 -13.93 -13.90
CA LYS A 116 8.96 -13.75 -15.35
C LYS A 116 10.18 -13.10 -16.01
N PHE A 117 10.80 -12.12 -15.35
CA PHE A 117 11.93 -11.37 -15.87
C PHE A 117 13.27 -11.98 -15.45
N SER A 118 14.24 -11.95 -16.36
CA SER A 118 15.60 -12.45 -16.11
C SER A 118 16.35 -11.62 -15.06
N HIS A 119 16.06 -10.32 -15.01
CA HIS A 119 16.64 -9.38 -14.06
C HIS A 119 15.58 -8.38 -13.58
N VAL A 120 15.54 -8.15 -12.27
CA VAL A 120 14.66 -7.16 -11.65
C VAL A 120 15.52 -6.15 -10.90
N VAL A 121 15.34 -4.88 -11.24
CA VAL A 121 16.03 -3.75 -10.62
C VAL A 121 15.07 -3.05 -9.67
N VAL A 122 15.44 -2.94 -8.40
CA VAL A 122 14.75 -2.06 -7.45
C VAL A 122 15.32 -0.67 -7.61
N SER A 123 14.46 0.33 -7.84
CA SER A 123 14.93 1.67 -8.14
C SER A 123 14.09 2.79 -7.52
N THR A 124 14.70 3.97 -7.38
CA THR A 124 14.07 5.20 -6.90
C THR A 124 13.60 6.04 -8.08
N GLY A 125 12.50 6.76 -7.90
CA GLY A 125 11.73 7.50 -8.89
C GLY A 125 12.44 8.30 -9.99
N GLU A 126 12.42 9.61 -9.90
CA GLU A 126 12.53 10.58 -11.01
C GLU A 126 13.90 10.61 -11.72
N GLU A 127 14.90 9.95 -11.15
CA GLU A 127 16.30 10.02 -11.59
C GLU A 127 16.83 8.71 -12.21
N LEU A 128 15.96 7.84 -12.73
CA LEU A 128 16.39 6.59 -13.36
C LEU A 128 17.33 6.82 -14.54
N ALA A 129 17.00 7.78 -15.42
CA ALA A 129 17.80 8.04 -16.63
C ALA A 129 19.24 8.49 -16.32
N ALA A 130 19.50 9.04 -15.14
CA ALA A 130 20.85 9.40 -14.70
C ALA A 130 21.63 8.20 -14.14
N LYS A 131 20.94 7.12 -13.74
CA LYS A 131 21.51 5.97 -13.02
C LYS A 131 21.63 4.74 -13.91
N PHE A 132 20.85 4.65 -14.97
CA PHE A 132 20.75 3.48 -15.84
C PHE A 132 20.90 3.86 -17.31
N PRO A 133 21.42 2.95 -18.16
CA PRO A 133 21.50 3.20 -19.59
C PRO A 133 20.13 3.47 -20.19
N LEU A 134 20.09 4.38 -21.17
CA LEU A 134 18.89 4.64 -21.96
C LEU A 134 18.42 3.37 -22.69
N ALA A 135 17.11 3.24 -22.89
CA ALA A 135 16.51 2.13 -23.61
C ALA A 135 16.99 0.74 -23.14
N SER A 136 17.07 0.54 -21.82
CA SER A 136 17.58 -0.69 -21.21
C SER A 136 16.51 -1.57 -20.57
N ALA A 137 15.36 -1.01 -20.19
CA ALA A 137 14.27 -1.75 -19.55
C ALA A 137 13.21 -2.22 -20.56
N ASP A 138 12.68 -3.43 -20.34
CA ASP A 138 11.51 -3.92 -21.08
C ASP A 138 10.20 -3.48 -20.40
N LEU A 139 10.20 -3.45 -19.06
CA LEU A 139 9.05 -3.07 -18.24
C LEU A 139 9.51 -2.15 -17.10
N VAL A 140 8.79 -1.05 -16.88
CA VAL A 140 8.86 -0.24 -15.67
C VAL A 140 7.54 -0.36 -14.95
N VAL A 141 7.56 -0.70 -13.66
CA VAL A 141 6.38 -0.67 -12.80
C VAL A 141 6.52 0.38 -11.72
N CYS A 142 5.44 1.10 -11.43
CA CYS A 142 5.40 2.10 -10.35
C CYS A 142 4.17 1.86 -9.45
N PRO A 143 4.19 0.82 -8.59
CA PRO A 143 3.12 0.53 -7.64
C PRO A 143 3.03 1.59 -6.55
N LEU A 144 1.87 2.23 -6.40
CA LEU A 144 1.49 3.11 -5.28
C LEU A 144 2.29 4.40 -5.11
N MET A 145 3.45 4.52 -5.75
CA MET A 145 4.37 5.63 -5.53
C MET A 145 4.12 6.80 -6.48
N PHE A 146 3.57 6.54 -7.67
CA PHE A 146 3.46 7.56 -8.73
C PHE A 146 2.81 8.88 -8.28
N PRO A 147 1.73 8.89 -7.46
CA PRO A 147 1.13 10.14 -6.99
C PRO A 147 2.02 11.00 -6.08
N LEU A 148 3.12 10.43 -5.56
CA LEU A 148 4.07 11.11 -4.67
C LEU A 148 5.26 11.69 -5.44
N MET A 149 5.31 11.50 -6.76
CA MET A 149 6.42 11.87 -7.62
C MET A 149 6.12 13.16 -8.39
N ASP A 150 7.16 13.85 -8.85
CA ASP A 150 6.99 14.84 -9.92
C ASP A 150 6.57 14.11 -11.20
N CYS A 151 5.31 14.29 -11.60
CA CYS A 151 4.71 13.53 -12.70
C CYS A 151 5.50 13.67 -14.02
N ASN A 152 5.94 14.87 -14.39
CA ASN A 152 6.59 15.10 -15.67
C ASN A 152 8.03 14.57 -15.66
N ALA A 153 8.78 14.81 -14.57
CA ALA A 153 10.11 14.26 -14.41
C ALA A 153 10.08 12.72 -14.38
N ALA A 154 9.09 12.13 -13.68
CA ALA A 154 8.88 10.69 -13.64
C ALA A 154 8.66 10.11 -15.04
N LEU A 155 7.68 10.63 -15.80
CA LEU A 155 7.38 10.15 -17.14
C LEU A 155 8.59 10.28 -18.08
N THR A 156 9.28 11.42 -18.06
CA THR A 156 10.50 11.63 -18.87
C THR A 156 11.57 10.61 -18.53
N SER A 157 11.78 10.34 -17.24
CA SER A 157 12.77 9.38 -16.75
C SER A 157 12.41 7.95 -17.15
N PHE A 158 11.15 7.57 -17.03
CA PHE A 158 10.65 6.24 -17.40
C PHE A 158 10.73 6.00 -18.91
N GLN A 159 10.31 6.98 -19.71
CA GLN A 159 10.40 6.92 -21.16
C GLN A 159 11.85 6.74 -21.63
N SER A 160 12.78 7.51 -21.06
CA SER A 160 14.21 7.44 -21.40
C SER A 160 14.82 6.06 -21.10
N LEU A 161 14.32 5.40 -20.05
CA LEU A 161 14.78 4.08 -19.62
C LEU A 161 14.20 2.94 -20.46
N LEU A 162 12.95 3.06 -20.91
CA LEU A 162 12.25 2.03 -21.65
C LEU A 162 12.84 1.85 -23.05
N LYS A 163 12.97 0.59 -23.48
CA LYS A 163 13.21 0.25 -24.88
C LYS A 163 12.06 0.75 -25.77
N PRO A 164 12.27 0.88 -27.09
CA PRO A 164 11.15 1.02 -28.01
C PRO A 164 10.11 -0.08 -27.77
N ASN A 165 8.84 0.30 -27.65
CA ASN A 165 7.72 -0.58 -27.29
C ASN A 165 7.81 -1.22 -25.89
N GLY A 166 8.69 -0.71 -25.02
CA GLY A 166 8.69 -1.07 -23.60
C GLY A 166 7.40 -0.59 -22.92
N THR A 167 7.05 -1.22 -21.80
CA THR A 167 5.80 -0.93 -21.10
C THR A 167 6.07 -0.19 -19.79
N LEU A 168 5.31 0.87 -19.54
CA LEU A 168 5.13 1.44 -18.22
C LEU A 168 3.81 0.90 -17.66
N ALA A 169 3.81 0.39 -16.43
CA ALA A 169 2.60 0.05 -15.70
C ALA A 169 2.57 0.81 -14.38
N ILE A 170 1.61 1.72 -14.25
CA ILE A 170 1.38 2.46 -13.00
C ILE A 170 0.11 1.91 -12.39
N TRP A 171 0.13 1.58 -11.09
CA TRP A 171 -1.12 1.29 -10.42
C TRP A 171 -1.18 1.81 -9.02
N PHE A 172 -2.41 2.05 -8.60
CA PHE A 172 -2.70 2.57 -7.28
C PHE A 172 -3.98 1.94 -6.75
N TYR A 173 -4.11 1.92 -5.43
CA TYR A 173 -5.33 1.47 -4.79
C TYR A 173 -5.74 2.42 -3.65
N SER A 174 -7.05 2.57 -3.46
CA SER A 174 -7.66 3.47 -2.48
C SER A 174 -7.65 3.01 -1.02
N ARG A 175 -8.30 3.80 -0.16
CA ARG A 175 -8.70 3.30 1.16
C ARG A 175 -9.68 2.14 1.04
N VAL A 176 -9.79 1.37 2.12
CA VAL A 176 -10.68 0.21 2.15
C VAL A 176 -12.15 0.64 2.14
N HIS A 177 -12.95 -0.06 1.32
CA HIS A 177 -14.38 0.14 1.21
C HIS A 177 -15.14 -1.14 1.59
N PHE A 178 -16.27 -1.00 2.29
CA PHE A 178 -17.17 -2.13 2.52
C PHE A 178 -17.86 -2.54 1.23
N SER A 179 -17.78 -3.83 0.88
CA SER A 179 -18.34 -4.35 -0.37
C SER A 179 -19.85 -4.50 -0.36
N GLU A 180 -20.42 -4.74 0.82
CA GLU A 180 -21.83 -5.00 1.02
C GLU A 180 -22.55 -3.66 1.23
N PRO A 181 -23.62 -3.39 0.46
CA PRO A 181 -24.33 -2.11 0.55
C PRO A 181 -24.79 -1.76 1.98
N GLU A 182 -25.22 -2.75 2.76
CA GLU A 182 -25.65 -2.56 4.15
C GLU A 182 -24.52 -2.02 5.04
N TYR A 183 -23.33 -2.61 4.97
CA TYR A 183 -22.18 -2.16 5.74
C TYR A 183 -21.55 -0.89 5.15
N ALA A 184 -21.56 -0.72 3.83
CA ALA A 184 -21.13 0.53 3.21
C ALA A 184 -21.96 1.72 3.73
N GLN A 185 -23.28 1.56 3.84
CA GLN A 185 -24.17 2.62 4.31
C GLN A 185 -23.93 2.98 5.79
N THR A 186 -23.73 1.98 6.66
CA THR A 186 -23.64 2.22 8.12
C THR A 186 -22.22 2.37 8.64
N CYS A 187 -21.27 1.62 8.09
CA CYS A 187 -19.91 1.48 8.61
C CYS A 187 -18.90 2.35 7.86
N GLN A 188 -19.08 2.61 6.56
CA GLN A 188 -18.12 3.44 5.79
C GLN A 188 -17.97 4.85 6.37
N PRO A 189 -19.04 5.58 6.76
CA PRO A 189 -18.88 6.91 7.34
C PRO A 189 -18.08 6.91 8.66
N LEU A 190 -18.16 5.84 9.44
CA LEU A 190 -17.39 5.69 10.67
C LEU A 190 -15.91 5.42 10.37
N LEU A 191 -15.64 4.51 9.43
CA LEU A 191 -14.29 4.23 8.96
C LEU A 191 -13.63 5.48 8.37
N ASP A 192 -14.36 6.24 7.53
CA ASP A 192 -13.86 7.46 6.91
C ASP A 192 -13.52 8.53 7.95
N ARG A 193 -14.32 8.68 9.02
CA ARG A 193 -13.98 9.58 10.14
C ARG A 193 -12.70 9.17 10.86
N ILE A 194 -12.49 7.88 11.08
CA ILE A 194 -11.26 7.37 11.70
C ILE A 194 -10.06 7.65 10.79
N ILE A 195 -10.16 7.31 9.51
CA ILE A 195 -9.12 7.56 8.51
C ILE A 195 -8.80 9.06 8.43
N ASN A 196 -9.81 9.92 8.32
CA ASN A 196 -9.62 11.36 8.27
C ASN A 196 -8.96 11.90 9.54
N HIS A 197 -9.31 11.38 10.71
CA HIS A 197 -8.69 11.80 11.98
C HIS A 197 -7.20 11.47 12.04
N HIS A 198 -6.80 10.32 11.46
CA HIS A 198 -5.39 9.99 11.32
C HIS A 198 -4.75 10.95 10.32
N TYR A 199 -5.11 10.85 9.04
CA TYR A 199 -4.50 11.62 7.95
C TYR A 199 -4.58 13.14 8.12
N GLY A 200 -5.60 13.65 8.80
CA GLY A 200 -5.73 15.08 9.09
C GLY A 200 -4.55 15.60 9.90
N ARG A 201 -3.90 14.79 10.74
CA ARG A 201 -2.70 15.20 11.48
C ARG A 201 -1.49 15.39 10.59
N GLU A 202 -1.38 14.58 9.54
CA GLU A 202 -0.28 14.66 8.58
C GLU A 202 -0.54 15.70 7.48
N ILE A 203 -1.81 15.98 7.15
CA ILE A 203 -2.19 16.83 6.02
C ILE A 203 -2.54 18.25 6.45
N GLN A 204 -3.26 18.42 7.56
CA GLN A 204 -3.78 19.72 7.97
C GLN A 204 -2.76 20.50 8.79
N GLY A 205 -2.87 21.83 8.70
CA GLY A 205 -2.02 22.74 9.45
C GLY A 205 -0.64 22.90 8.83
N ASN A 206 0.29 23.47 9.60
CA ASN A 206 1.67 23.76 9.15
C ASN A 206 1.80 24.76 7.98
N GLY A 207 0.70 25.42 7.60
CA GLY A 207 0.68 26.55 6.68
C GLY A 207 0.58 26.18 5.19
N PRO A 208 0.46 27.17 4.30
CA PRO A 208 0.16 26.94 2.88
C PRO A 208 1.19 26.10 2.13
N GLU A 209 2.48 26.20 2.51
CA GLU A 209 3.56 25.41 1.90
C GLU A 209 3.40 23.91 2.17
N HIS A 210 2.87 23.53 3.32
CA HIS A 210 2.60 22.14 3.67
C HIS A 210 1.43 21.59 2.86
N SER A 211 0.31 22.33 2.81
CA SER A 211 -0.84 21.98 1.97
C SER A 211 -0.46 21.88 0.48
N ALA A 212 0.46 22.72 0.00
CA ALA A 212 0.95 22.69 -1.38
C ALA A 212 1.70 21.39 -1.74
N LYS A 213 2.25 20.66 -0.76
CA LYS A 213 2.86 19.34 -0.98
C LYS A 213 1.80 18.24 -1.10
N TRP A 214 0.73 18.31 -0.31
CA TRP A 214 -0.31 17.29 -0.27
C TRP A 214 -1.40 17.47 -1.32
N LYS A 215 -1.70 18.70 -1.74
CA LYS A 215 -2.77 18.97 -2.71
C LYS A 215 -2.55 18.24 -4.04
N PRO A 216 -1.36 18.29 -4.69
CA PRO A 216 -1.15 17.56 -5.94
C PRO A 216 -1.37 16.05 -5.80
N VAL A 217 -0.89 15.47 -4.69
CA VAL A 217 -1.07 14.04 -4.38
C VAL A 217 -2.56 13.70 -4.23
N ALA A 218 -3.29 14.49 -3.45
CA ALA A 218 -4.72 14.29 -3.18
C ALA A 218 -5.54 14.43 -4.47
N ASP A 219 -5.28 15.47 -5.26
CA ASP A 219 -5.94 15.72 -6.53
C ASP A 219 -5.66 14.59 -7.53
N GLN A 220 -4.41 14.13 -7.66
CA GLN A 220 -4.02 13.05 -8.57
C GLN A 220 -4.69 11.71 -8.24
N ILE A 221 -4.72 11.35 -6.95
CA ILE A 221 -5.39 10.13 -6.52
C ILE A 221 -6.91 10.24 -6.74
N ALA A 222 -7.52 11.37 -6.37
CA ALA A 222 -8.95 11.61 -6.57
C ALA A 222 -9.33 11.67 -8.06
N SER A 223 -8.40 12.07 -8.93
CA SER A 223 -8.54 12.08 -10.39
C SER A 223 -8.56 10.70 -11.02
N TRP A 224 -8.43 9.66 -10.22
CA TRP A 224 -8.20 8.32 -10.71
C TRP A 224 -6.93 8.16 -11.55
N LEU A 225 -5.88 8.95 -11.25
CA LEU A 225 -4.71 9.13 -12.10
C LEU A 225 -5.02 9.66 -13.51
N ASP A 226 -6.25 10.09 -13.81
CA ASP A 226 -6.63 10.64 -15.12
C ASP A 226 -5.87 11.93 -15.45
N ASN A 227 -5.36 12.63 -14.44
CA ASN A 227 -4.57 13.84 -14.61
C ASN A 227 -3.12 13.59 -15.04
N VAL A 228 -2.69 12.32 -15.17
CA VAL A 228 -1.36 11.97 -15.70
C VAL A 228 -1.36 12.16 -17.23
N PRO A 229 -0.55 13.07 -17.78
CA PRO A 229 -0.59 13.39 -19.20
C PRO A 229 0.33 12.44 -19.99
N PHE A 230 -0.25 11.51 -20.74
CA PHE A 230 0.49 10.69 -21.70
C PHE A 230 0.44 11.35 -23.07
N ALA A 231 1.42 12.20 -23.37
CA ALA A 231 1.50 12.86 -24.67
C ALA A 231 1.61 11.83 -25.80
N GLU A 232 0.75 11.94 -26.83
CA GLU A 232 0.68 10.97 -27.94
C GLU A 232 2.00 10.82 -28.71
N ALA A 233 2.81 11.89 -28.74
CA ALA A 233 4.13 11.87 -29.38
C ALA A 233 5.14 10.97 -28.65
N GLU A 234 4.90 10.66 -27.37
CA GLU A 234 5.82 9.95 -26.48
C GLU A 234 5.27 8.59 -26.06
N TRP A 235 3.95 8.49 -25.91
CA TRP A 235 3.24 7.32 -25.40
C TRP A 235 2.15 6.91 -26.38
N HIS A 236 2.09 5.61 -26.67
CA HIS A 236 1.05 5.03 -27.50
C HIS A 236 0.33 3.90 -26.75
N SER A 237 -0.85 3.53 -27.26
CA SER A 237 -1.66 2.41 -26.76
C SER A 237 -2.13 2.51 -25.29
N VAL A 238 -2.13 3.69 -24.68
CA VAL A 238 -2.46 3.90 -23.26
C VAL A 238 -3.83 3.32 -22.91
N GLU A 239 -3.86 2.42 -21.91
CA GLU A 239 -5.09 1.85 -21.35
C GLU A 239 -5.25 2.21 -19.88
N ARG A 240 -6.37 2.83 -19.51
CA ARG A 240 -6.70 3.16 -18.13
C ARG A 240 -7.79 2.24 -17.61
N TRP A 241 -7.41 1.30 -16.77
CA TRP A 241 -8.32 0.36 -16.16
C TRP A 241 -8.77 0.85 -14.79
N LYS A 242 -10.07 0.93 -14.54
CA LYS A 242 -10.65 1.43 -13.29
C LYS A 242 -11.62 0.41 -12.72
N TRP A 243 -11.38 0.00 -11.48
CA TRP A 243 -12.27 -0.92 -10.78
C TRP A 243 -13.15 -0.19 -9.78
N ASN A 244 -14.45 -0.52 -9.80
CA ASN A 244 -15.43 -0.15 -8.78
C ASN A 244 -15.72 1.36 -8.66
N ARG A 245 -15.51 2.11 -9.75
CA ARG A 245 -15.64 3.57 -9.77
C ARG A 245 -17.06 4.07 -9.46
N SER A 246 -18.09 3.29 -9.77
CA SER A 246 -19.48 3.74 -9.61
C SER A 246 -19.94 3.84 -8.14
N TRP A 247 -19.23 3.22 -7.20
CA TRP A 247 -19.64 3.15 -5.79
C TRP A 247 -18.49 3.35 -4.79
N THR A 248 -17.27 3.60 -5.26
CA THR A 248 -16.10 3.93 -4.43
C THR A 248 -15.39 5.18 -4.95
N ASP A 249 -14.43 5.68 -4.17
CA ASP A 249 -13.46 6.66 -4.62
C ASP A 249 -12.02 6.15 -4.45
N MET A 250 -11.06 6.77 -5.14
CA MET A 250 -9.66 6.33 -5.09
C MET A 250 -8.82 6.92 -3.92
N GLY A 251 -9.38 7.83 -3.12
CA GLY A 251 -8.64 8.57 -2.09
C GLY A 251 -8.08 7.69 -0.96
N PHE A 252 -6.90 8.04 -0.43
CA PHE A 252 -6.41 7.54 0.87
C PHE A 252 -7.31 7.98 2.04
N PHE A 253 -7.95 9.12 1.87
CA PHE A 253 -8.79 9.83 2.81
C PHE A 253 -9.88 10.56 2.02
N THR A 254 -10.87 11.10 2.74
CA THR A 254 -11.89 11.95 2.13
C THR A 254 -11.50 13.43 2.25
N GLN A 255 -12.26 14.32 1.62
CA GLN A 255 -12.15 15.78 1.80
C GLN A 255 -12.09 16.22 3.27
N GLY A 256 -12.68 15.46 4.20
CA GLY A 256 -12.63 15.77 5.63
C GLY A 256 -11.24 15.72 6.27
N ALA A 257 -10.25 15.12 5.60
CA ALA A 257 -8.85 15.10 6.05
C ALA A 257 -8.04 16.31 5.55
N CYS A 258 -8.59 17.14 4.66
CA CYS A 258 -7.87 18.24 4.02
C CYS A 258 -8.38 19.59 4.49
N ASP A 259 -7.48 20.56 4.67
CA ASP A 259 -7.81 21.99 4.85
C ASP A 259 -7.82 22.77 3.52
N PHE A 260 -7.54 22.07 2.41
CA PHE A 260 -7.69 22.53 1.04
C PHE A 260 -8.77 21.72 0.32
N LYS A 261 -9.34 22.31 -0.74
CA LYS A 261 -10.29 21.61 -1.61
C LYS A 261 -9.56 20.64 -2.53
N VAL A 262 -10.01 19.38 -2.53
CA VAL A 262 -9.58 18.36 -3.49
C VAL A 262 -10.31 18.58 -4.82
N GLU A 263 -9.56 18.68 -5.90
CA GLU A 263 -10.03 19.08 -7.22
C GLU A 263 -9.53 18.08 -8.27
N PRO A 264 -10.24 16.95 -8.45
CA PRO A 264 -9.87 15.98 -9.46
C PRO A 264 -9.96 16.59 -10.85
N THR A 265 -8.98 16.27 -11.70
CA THR A 265 -8.89 16.70 -13.09
C THR A 265 -8.67 15.50 -14.00
N SER A 266 -8.79 15.69 -15.30
CA SER A 266 -8.55 14.64 -16.29
C SER A 266 -7.80 15.21 -17.47
N CYS A 267 -6.81 14.46 -17.93
CA CYS A 267 -6.00 14.69 -19.12
C CYS A 267 -6.04 13.47 -20.05
N VAL A 268 -7.06 12.61 -19.91
CA VAL A 268 -7.25 11.44 -20.76
C VAL A 268 -7.42 11.88 -22.22
N GLY A 269 -6.48 11.49 -23.07
CA GLY A 269 -6.52 11.78 -24.50
C GLY A 269 -7.61 11.00 -25.25
N GLU A 270 -8.01 11.52 -26.41
CA GLU A 270 -9.08 10.93 -27.24
C GLU A 270 -8.78 9.51 -27.74
N LYS A 271 -7.48 9.16 -27.86
CA LYS A 271 -7.00 7.85 -28.32
C LYS A 271 -6.72 6.87 -27.18
N GLU A 272 -6.79 7.33 -25.94
CA GLU A 272 -6.60 6.48 -24.78
C GLU A 272 -7.84 5.63 -24.55
N LYS A 273 -7.65 4.37 -24.15
CA LYS A 273 -8.75 3.46 -23.88
C LYS A 273 -9.04 3.45 -22.38
N VAL A 274 -10.23 3.90 -21.98
CA VAL A 274 -10.69 3.81 -20.59
C VAL A 274 -11.57 2.56 -20.43
N ILE A 275 -11.23 1.72 -19.47
CA ILE A 275 -11.90 0.45 -19.20
C ILE A 275 -12.41 0.51 -17.77
N GLU A 276 -13.73 0.50 -17.60
CA GLU A 276 -14.36 0.50 -16.27
C GLU A 276 -14.92 -0.88 -15.97
N ILE A 277 -14.57 -1.42 -14.81
CA ILE A 277 -14.93 -2.77 -14.38
C ILE A 277 -15.60 -2.68 -13.01
N GLU A 278 -16.77 -3.30 -12.88
CA GLU A 278 -17.42 -3.50 -11.60
C GLU A 278 -17.18 -4.94 -11.14
N ASP A 279 -16.33 -5.08 -10.12
CA ASP A 279 -16.00 -6.37 -9.51
C ASP A 279 -15.78 -6.17 -8.02
N ARG A 280 -16.86 -6.42 -7.25
CA ARG A 280 -16.85 -6.35 -5.78
C ARG A 280 -16.06 -7.50 -5.13
N ASN A 281 -15.53 -8.44 -5.90
CA ASN A 281 -14.66 -9.48 -5.36
C ASN A 281 -13.19 -9.20 -5.68
N PHE A 282 -12.90 -8.20 -6.52
CA PHE A 282 -11.53 -7.84 -6.88
C PHE A 282 -10.76 -7.34 -5.64
N TRP A 283 -9.70 -8.07 -5.29
CA TRP A 283 -8.88 -7.84 -4.08
C TRP A 283 -9.66 -7.79 -2.77
N ARG A 284 -10.81 -8.47 -2.74
CA ARG A 284 -11.58 -8.64 -1.51
C ARG A 284 -10.72 -9.35 -0.46
N LYS A 285 -10.72 -8.78 0.76
CA LYS A 285 -10.18 -9.43 1.96
C LYS A 285 -11.26 -9.49 3.02
N ASP A 286 -11.54 -10.70 3.50
CA ASP A 286 -12.42 -10.92 4.64
C ASP A 286 -11.63 -10.70 5.93
N TRP A 287 -12.14 -9.83 6.80
CA TRP A 287 -11.56 -9.57 8.11
C TRP A 287 -12.51 -10.11 9.16
N ASP A 288 -12.04 -11.08 9.94
CA ASP A 288 -12.75 -11.50 11.14
C ASP A 288 -12.30 -10.61 12.30
N VAL A 289 -13.26 -10.11 13.09
CA VAL A 289 -12.96 -9.57 14.41
C VAL A 289 -12.81 -10.79 15.32
N PRO A 290 -11.62 -11.07 15.91
CA PRO A 290 -11.51 -12.13 16.89
C PRO A 290 -12.53 -11.89 18.00
N PRO A 291 -13.10 -12.93 18.62
CA PRO A 291 -13.94 -12.75 19.80
C PRO A 291 -13.23 -11.85 20.80
N ALA A 292 -13.94 -10.90 21.42
CA ALA A 292 -13.35 -9.92 22.35
C ALA A 292 -12.47 -10.56 23.45
N SER A 293 -12.69 -11.84 23.76
CA SER A 293 -11.89 -12.66 24.69
C SER A 293 -10.49 -13.05 24.18
N GLN A 294 -10.16 -12.86 22.90
CA GLN A 294 -8.87 -13.16 22.29
C GLN A 294 -8.02 -11.91 22.00
N VAL A 295 -8.57 -10.71 22.20
CA VAL A 295 -7.79 -9.47 22.14
C VAL A 295 -7.02 -9.32 23.46
N CYS A 296 -6.04 -10.20 23.68
CA CYS A 296 -4.97 -9.92 24.61
C CYS A 296 -4.09 -8.85 23.96
N ILE A 297 -4.36 -7.58 24.27
CA ILE A 297 -3.40 -6.50 24.05
C ILE A 297 -2.11 -6.97 24.75
N PRO A 298 -0.98 -7.14 24.04
CA PRO A 298 0.28 -7.43 24.72
C PRO A 298 0.51 -6.29 25.70
N HIS A 299 0.49 -6.62 26.98
CA HIS A 299 0.94 -5.72 28.02
C HIS A 299 2.43 -5.48 27.73
N VAL A 300 2.75 -4.45 26.96
CA VAL A 300 4.12 -3.97 26.84
C VAL A 300 4.47 -3.47 28.23
N SER A 301 5.19 -4.31 28.96
CA SER A 301 5.72 -4.01 30.28
C SER A 301 6.55 -2.74 30.17
N LEU A 302 6.05 -1.66 30.78
CA LEU A 302 6.81 -0.45 31.07
C LEU A 302 7.86 -0.80 32.12
N GLN A 303 8.96 -1.43 31.69
CA GLN A 303 10.17 -1.45 32.51
C GLN A 303 10.80 -0.06 32.47
N ARG A 304 10.42 0.78 33.43
CA ARG A 304 11.23 1.93 33.83
C ARG A 304 12.59 1.41 34.31
N HIS A 305 13.60 1.46 33.45
CA HIS A 305 14.98 1.46 33.92
C HIS A 305 15.23 2.81 34.61
N GLY A 306 15.08 2.83 35.93
CA GLY A 306 15.58 3.91 36.76
C GLY A 306 17.10 3.93 36.70
N LYS A 307 17.67 4.78 35.85
CA LYS A 307 19.01 5.31 36.08
C LYS A 307 18.86 6.52 36.98
N GLY A 308 19.44 6.44 38.17
CA GLY A 308 19.55 7.57 39.08
C GLY A 308 20.31 8.71 38.41
N CYS A 309 19.75 9.91 38.49
CA CYS A 309 20.45 11.14 38.22
C CYS A 309 20.69 11.80 39.57
N ASP A 310 21.93 11.72 40.05
CA ASP A 310 22.47 12.70 40.99
C ASP A 310 22.66 14.04 40.27
N GLY A 311 22.48 15.12 41.04
CA GLY A 311 22.20 16.46 40.57
C GLY A 311 23.32 17.18 39.82
N GLY A 312 22.89 18.22 39.09
CA GLY A 312 23.76 19.18 38.42
C GLY A 312 22.90 20.19 37.68
N ASP A 313 22.65 21.31 38.35
CA ASP A 313 22.00 22.52 37.84
C ASP A 313 22.83 23.15 36.70
N MET A 314 22.14 23.72 35.69
CA MET A 314 22.50 24.90 34.88
C MET A 314 21.65 24.93 33.60
N GLY A 315 20.99 26.07 33.40
CA GLY A 315 19.95 26.28 32.40
C GLY A 315 20.38 26.24 30.93
N GLY A 316 19.37 26.02 30.08
CA GLY A 316 19.47 26.13 28.64
C GLY A 316 18.09 25.94 28.01
N VAL A 317 17.54 27.03 27.48
CA VAL A 317 16.31 27.04 26.67
C VAL A 317 16.51 26.19 25.43
N GLY A 318 15.64 25.21 25.20
CA GLY A 318 15.65 24.39 24.00
C GLY A 318 14.32 23.66 23.82
N ASN A 319 13.44 24.22 22.98
CA ASN A 319 12.26 23.53 22.45
C ASN A 319 12.73 22.32 21.63
N GLY A 320 12.48 21.11 22.13
CA GLY A 320 12.80 19.86 21.46
C GLY A 320 11.62 18.90 21.59
N ASP A 321 10.60 19.09 20.78
CA ASP A 321 9.42 18.23 20.72
C ASP A 321 9.74 16.95 19.93
N GLY A 322 10.47 16.03 20.57
CA GLY A 322 10.78 14.71 20.03
C GLY A 322 9.56 13.80 20.07
N ARG A 323 8.68 13.89 19.07
CA ARG A 323 7.54 12.97 18.92
C ARG A 323 7.86 11.86 17.92
N CYS A 324 7.98 10.65 18.45
CA CYS A 324 8.10 9.41 17.69
C CYS A 324 6.71 8.97 17.24
N SER A 325 6.37 9.18 15.97
CA SER A 325 5.15 8.67 15.33
C SER A 325 5.32 7.17 15.07
N ARG A 326 4.56 6.33 15.80
CA ARG A 326 4.39 4.90 15.48
C ARG A 326 3.04 4.70 14.78
N PRO A 327 2.95 3.89 13.71
CA PRO A 327 1.68 3.59 13.09
C PRO A 327 0.86 2.66 14.00
N ALA A 328 -0.41 3.02 14.19
CA ALA A 328 -1.36 2.21 14.94
C ALA A 328 -1.86 1.05 14.09
N SER A 329 -1.73 -0.20 14.57
CA SER A 329 -2.49 -1.32 14.03
C SER A 329 -3.94 -1.18 14.50
N LEU A 330 -4.87 -0.95 13.57
CA LEU A 330 -6.28 -0.70 13.89
C LEU A 330 -7.07 -2.03 13.90
N LEU A 331 -7.49 -2.48 15.08
CA LEU A 331 -8.56 -3.48 15.23
C LEU A 331 -9.86 -2.73 15.53
N MET A 332 -10.82 -2.81 14.61
CA MET A 332 -12.15 -2.22 14.77
C MET A 332 -13.05 -3.27 15.42
N THR A 333 -13.45 -3.06 16.68
CA THR A 333 -14.44 -3.92 17.36
C THR A 333 -15.83 -3.39 17.05
N CYS A 334 -16.38 -3.74 15.88
CA CYS A 334 -17.81 -3.58 15.63
C CYS A 334 -18.55 -4.82 16.16
N CYS A 335 -19.50 -4.62 17.06
CA CYS A 335 -20.31 -5.67 17.67
C CYS A 335 -21.24 -6.35 16.66
N THR A 336 -20.73 -7.24 15.81
CA THR A 336 -21.46 -8.35 15.17
C THR A 336 -20.45 -9.39 14.68
N ASN A 337 -20.77 -10.68 14.76
CA ASN A 337 -19.93 -11.81 14.32
C ASN A 337 -19.83 -11.92 12.77
N SER A 338 -19.68 -10.78 12.07
CA SER A 338 -19.76 -10.73 10.61
C SER A 338 -18.43 -10.33 10.01
N CYS A 339 -17.93 -11.13 9.07
CA CYS A 339 -16.75 -10.88 8.25
C CYS A 339 -16.84 -9.47 7.63
N ILE A 340 -15.87 -8.60 7.93
CA ILE A 340 -15.76 -7.28 7.31
C ILE A 340 -15.06 -7.46 5.95
N GLN A 341 -15.80 -7.32 4.85
CA GLN A 341 -15.25 -7.46 3.50
C GLN A 341 -14.74 -6.11 3.01
N LYS A 342 -13.46 -6.03 2.67
CA LYS A 342 -12.82 -4.80 2.18
C LYS A 342 -12.39 -4.95 0.73
N ILE A 343 -12.82 -4.04 -0.12
CA ILE A 343 -12.32 -3.88 -1.49
C ILE A 343 -11.51 -2.59 -1.56
N THR A 344 -10.68 -2.53 -2.60
CA THR A 344 -9.99 -1.32 -2.96
C THR A 344 -10.36 -0.89 -4.37
N ALA A 345 -10.59 0.40 -4.56
CA ALA A 345 -10.65 0.98 -5.91
C ALA A 345 -9.25 0.92 -6.51
N VAL A 346 -9.13 0.48 -7.76
CA VAL A 346 -7.82 0.30 -8.41
C VAL A 346 -7.83 1.06 -9.71
N THR A 347 -6.73 1.76 -9.98
CA THR A 347 -6.41 2.18 -11.35
C THR A 347 -5.12 1.53 -11.79
N ILE A 348 -5.10 1.02 -13.02
CA ILE A 348 -3.89 0.67 -13.75
C ILE A 348 -3.84 1.54 -15.00
N ILE A 349 -2.68 2.10 -15.29
CA ILE A 349 -2.37 2.76 -16.56
C ILE A 349 -1.23 2.02 -17.25
#